data_AF-M0HV00-F1
#
_entry.id   AF-M0HV00-F1
#
_cell.length_a   1.000
_cell.length_b   1.000
_cell.length_c   1.000
_cell.angle_alpha   90.00
_cell.angle_beta   90.00
_cell.angle_gamma   90.00
#
_symmetry.space_group_name_H-M   'P 1'
#
loop_
_entity.id
_entity.type
_entity.pdbx_description
1 polymer ?
#
loop_
_entity_poly.entity_id
_entity_poly.type
_entity_poly.pdbx_seq_one_letter_code
_entity_poly.pdbx_strand_id
1 'polypeptide(L)'
;MATPLVYNTNLANVGNSKPVKGSMLEQTTLRAGNEIVVYEQTCPADKYLFWGFGHQNKQAGNASHIYAQLKATGNGAGSAGDAIKGDLVAVITDSEGRDVHHRYNVGDLETLADAASDPRTERPIMPALAPIAREDQRIQLRVIADPESDGVEVDPSASSARIFYGKLN
;
A
#
# COMPACT_ATOMS: atom_id res chain seq x y z
N MET A 1 19.45 6.63 -4.11
CA MET A 1 18.23 7.18 -3.46
C MET A 1 17.05 6.90 -4.39
N ALA A 2 15.97 6.30 -3.88
CA ALA A 2 14.75 6.11 -4.65
C ALA A 2 14.11 7.46 -4.98
N THR A 3 13.57 7.61 -6.19
CA THR A 3 12.89 8.84 -6.62
C THR A 3 11.45 8.85 -6.08
N PRO A 4 10.92 9.97 -5.57
CA PRO A 4 9.56 9.99 -5.05
C PRO A 4 8.51 9.71 -6.14
N LEU A 5 7.42 9.05 -5.75
CA LEU A 5 6.20 9.02 -6.53
C LEU A 5 5.44 10.33 -6.33
N VAL A 6 4.93 10.91 -7.41
CA VAL A 6 4.27 12.22 -7.43
C VAL A 6 2.94 12.13 -8.18
N TYR A 7 1.98 12.97 -7.79
CA TYR A 7 0.69 13.03 -8.46
C TYR A 7 0.82 13.32 -9.95
N ASN A 8 0.05 12.60 -10.77
CA ASN A 8 0.00 12.78 -12.21
C ASN A 8 -1.45 12.92 -12.71
N THR A 9 -1.77 14.10 -13.23
CA THR A 9 -3.12 14.43 -13.73
C THR A 9 -3.55 13.58 -14.93
N ASN A 10 -2.61 13.14 -15.78
CA ASN A 10 -2.97 12.30 -16.92
C ASN A 10 -3.39 10.91 -16.44
N LEU A 11 -2.60 10.31 -15.54
CA LEU A 11 -2.91 9.01 -14.92
C LEU A 11 -4.23 9.03 -14.14
N ALA A 12 -4.59 10.16 -13.53
CA ALA A 12 -5.85 10.30 -12.81
C ALA A 12 -7.10 10.06 -13.68
N ASN A 13 -6.99 10.23 -15.01
CA ASN A 13 -8.07 10.07 -15.97
C ASN A 13 -8.00 8.79 -16.79
N VAL A 14 -6.96 7.96 -16.61
CA VAL A 14 -6.74 6.77 -17.45
C VAL A 14 -6.57 5.50 -16.62
N GLY A 15 -6.87 4.37 -17.26
CA GLY A 15 -6.68 3.05 -16.68
C GLY A 15 -7.83 2.59 -15.80
N ASN A 16 -7.66 1.41 -15.22
CA ASN A 16 -8.63 0.78 -14.34
C ASN A 16 -8.11 0.71 -12.92
N SER A 17 -8.91 1.18 -11.96
CA SER A 17 -8.60 1.07 -10.54
C SER A 17 -8.76 -0.37 -10.04
N LYS A 18 -7.80 -0.84 -9.25
CA LYS A 18 -7.83 -2.13 -8.56
C LYS A 18 -7.53 -1.92 -7.07
N PRO A 19 -8.42 -2.38 -6.18
CA PRO A 19 -8.16 -2.31 -4.74
C PRO A 19 -7.28 -3.49 -4.30
N VAL A 20 -6.24 -3.19 -3.53
CA VAL A 20 -5.54 -4.12 -2.64
C VAL A 20 -6.38 -4.27 -1.37
N LYS A 21 -6.80 -5.50 -1.09
CA LYS A 21 -7.62 -5.85 0.08
C LYS A 21 -6.76 -6.53 1.16
N GLY A 22 -7.24 -6.55 2.40
CA GLY A 22 -6.57 -7.24 3.50
C GLY A 22 -6.27 -8.71 3.19
N SER A 23 -7.21 -9.40 2.55
CA SER A 23 -7.05 -10.80 2.11
C SER A 23 -6.01 -11.03 1.01
N MET A 24 -5.48 -9.97 0.41
CA MET A 24 -4.41 -10.05 -0.61
C MET A 24 -3.02 -9.82 0.01
N LEU A 25 -2.98 -9.48 1.29
CA LEU A 25 -1.72 -9.25 1.99
C LEU A 25 -1.02 -10.58 2.27
N GLU A 26 0.30 -10.52 2.40
CA GLU A 26 1.13 -11.65 2.78
C GLU A 26 1.15 -11.81 4.29
N GLN A 27 0.99 -13.05 4.75
CA GLN A 27 1.25 -13.40 6.14
C GLN A 27 2.76 -13.45 6.35
N THR A 28 3.29 -12.43 7.00
CA THR A 28 4.74 -12.23 7.17
C THR A 28 5.05 -11.65 8.54
N THR A 29 6.21 -12.01 9.09
CA THR A 29 6.68 -11.47 10.37
C THR A 29 7.41 -10.14 10.16
N LEU A 30 6.95 -9.12 10.85
CA LEU A 30 7.55 -7.80 10.83
C LEU A 30 8.81 -7.77 11.68
N ARG A 31 9.77 -6.92 11.27
CA ARG A 31 10.98 -6.65 12.04
C ARG A 31 11.17 -5.15 12.12
N ALA A 32 11.26 -4.62 13.34
CA ALA A 32 11.43 -3.19 13.55
C ALA A 32 12.71 -2.69 12.88
N GLY A 33 12.63 -1.50 12.26
CA GLY A 33 13.72 -0.90 11.51
C GLY A 33 13.97 -1.51 10.11
N ASN A 34 13.20 -2.52 9.69
CA ASN A 34 13.24 -3.08 8.33
C ASN A 34 11.94 -2.79 7.58
N GLU A 35 12.05 -2.64 6.26
CA GLU A 35 10.88 -2.59 5.38
C GLU A 35 10.49 -4.01 4.99
N ILE A 36 9.33 -4.47 5.43
CA ILE A 36 8.84 -5.81 5.14
C ILE A 36 7.73 -5.72 4.10
N VAL A 37 7.84 -6.50 3.03
CA VAL A 37 6.81 -6.59 1.98
C VAL A 37 5.58 -7.28 2.54
N VAL A 38 4.42 -6.62 2.45
CA VAL A 38 3.12 -7.17 2.85
C VAL A 38 2.17 -7.35 1.68
N TYR A 39 2.55 -6.87 0.49
CA TYR A 39 1.85 -7.12 -0.76
C TYR A 39 2.82 -6.91 -1.90
N GLU A 40 2.79 -7.77 -2.91
CA GLU A 40 3.45 -7.54 -4.17
C GLU A 40 2.58 -7.89 -5.37
N GLN A 41 2.84 -7.20 -6.48
CA GLN A 41 2.27 -7.53 -7.78
C GLN A 41 3.31 -7.27 -8.86
N THR A 42 3.65 -8.32 -9.61
CA THR A 42 4.49 -8.19 -10.81
C THR A 42 3.71 -7.52 -11.93
N CYS A 43 4.34 -6.56 -12.62
CA CYS A 43 3.77 -5.92 -13.78
C CYS A 43 3.77 -6.89 -14.98
N PRO A 44 2.62 -7.17 -15.60
CA PRO A 44 2.56 -7.98 -16.81
C PRO A 44 3.29 -7.28 -17.98
N ALA A 45 3.86 -8.07 -18.90
CA ALA A 45 4.62 -7.58 -20.05
C ALA A 45 3.86 -6.59 -20.96
N ASP A 46 2.54 -6.77 -21.09
CA ASP A 46 1.68 -5.96 -21.96
C ASP A 46 0.92 -4.85 -21.20
N LYS A 47 1.36 -4.50 -19.99
CA LYS A 47 0.63 -3.60 -19.09
C LYS A 47 1.58 -2.66 -18.36
N TYR A 48 0.99 -1.61 -17.82
CA TYR A 48 1.65 -0.75 -16.84
C TYR A 48 0.83 -0.70 -15.56
N LEU A 49 1.52 -0.69 -14.42
CA LEU A 49 0.91 -0.53 -13.11
C LEU A 49 1.34 0.80 -12.49
N PHE A 50 0.48 1.44 -11.72
CA PHE A 50 0.84 2.67 -11.01
C PHE A 50 0.11 2.75 -9.68
N TRP A 51 0.73 3.40 -8.69
CA TRP A 51 0.15 3.51 -7.36
C TRP A 51 -0.94 4.60 -7.28
N GLY A 52 -1.94 4.37 -6.44
CA GLY A 52 -3.10 5.24 -6.30
C GLY A 52 -3.99 5.25 -7.55
N PHE A 53 -5.06 6.04 -7.49
CA PHE A 53 -5.94 6.26 -8.63
C PHE A 53 -6.75 7.56 -8.48
N GLY A 54 -7.16 8.17 -9.60
CA GLY A 54 -8.03 9.34 -9.58
C GLY A 54 -7.34 10.65 -9.12
N HIS A 55 -8.15 11.69 -8.92
CA HIS A 55 -7.66 13.04 -8.65
C HIS A 55 -7.24 13.25 -7.19
N GLN A 56 -6.33 14.21 -6.98
CA GLN A 56 -5.87 14.66 -5.66
C GLN A 56 -6.87 15.55 -4.89
N ASN A 57 -8.06 15.79 -5.45
CA ASN A 57 -9.13 16.51 -4.76
C ASN A 57 -10.16 15.52 -4.22
N LYS A 58 -10.41 15.53 -2.90
CA LYS A 58 -11.40 14.66 -2.22
C LYS A 58 -12.82 14.81 -2.77
N GLN A 59 -13.16 15.96 -3.37
CA GLN A 59 -14.49 16.22 -3.94
C GLN A 59 -14.65 15.64 -5.35
N ALA A 60 -13.57 15.19 -5.99
CA ALA A 60 -13.64 14.59 -7.31
C ALA A 60 -14.39 13.24 -7.24
N GLY A 61 -15.26 12.98 -8.23
CA GLY A 61 -16.04 11.74 -8.27
C GLY A 61 -15.20 10.46 -8.32
N ASN A 62 -13.95 10.56 -8.77
CA ASN A 62 -12.98 9.46 -8.86
C ASN A 62 -11.90 9.49 -7.74
N ALA A 63 -12.07 10.28 -6.68
CA ALA A 63 -11.11 10.32 -5.58
C ALA A 63 -10.96 8.93 -4.90
N SER A 64 -9.73 8.45 -4.77
CA SER A 64 -9.44 7.14 -4.18
C SER A 64 -9.21 7.25 -2.70
N HIS A 65 -10.29 7.12 -1.93
CA HIS A 65 -10.26 7.09 -0.46
C HIS A 65 -9.69 5.78 0.06
N ILE A 66 -8.62 5.87 0.84
CA ILE A 66 -7.85 4.73 1.32
C ILE A 66 -7.98 4.54 2.83
N TYR A 67 -7.72 3.32 3.27
CA TYR A 67 -7.53 2.96 4.67
C TYR A 67 -6.74 1.65 4.73
N ALA A 68 -6.11 1.37 5.86
CA ALA A 68 -5.42 0.11 6.12
C ALA A 68 -5.41 -0.17 7.62
N GLN A 69 -5.93 -1.33 8.01
CA GLN A 69 -5.91 -1.83 9.37
C GLN A 69 -5.27 -3.23 9.33
N LEU A 70 -4.03 -3.30 9.80
CA LEU A 70 -3.27 -4.54 9.89
C LEU A 70 -3.40 -5.14 11.29
N LYS A 71 -3.65 -6.44 11.36
CA LYS A 71 -3.80 -7.17 12.62
C LYS A 71 -2.80 -8.30 12.74
N ALA A 72 -2.46 -8.64 13.97
CA ALA A 72 -1.56 -9.73 14.30
C ALA A 72 -2.24 -11.11 14.25
N THR A 73 -1.54 -12.16 13.83
CA THR A 73 -2.03 -13.55 13.84
C THR A 73 -2.07 -14.17 15.22
N GLY A 74 -1.22 -13.70 16.14
CA GLY A 74 -0.96 -14.35 17.43
C GLY A 74 0.13 -15.42 17.42
N ASN A 75 0.72 -15.73 16.26
CA ASN A 75 1.81 -16.71 16.14
C ASN A 75 3.21 -16.11 16.36
N GLY A 76 3.30 -14.77 16.46
CA GLY A 76 4.54 -14.01 16.67
C GLY A 76 4.65 -13.43 18.08
N ALA A 77 5.29 -12.27 18.20
CA ALA A 77 5.46 -11.55 19.46
C ALA A 77 4.17 -10.87 19.98
N GLY A 78 3.18 -10.66 19.10
CA GLY A 78 1.89 -10.04 19.43
C GLY A 78 0.77 -11.07 19.66
N SER A 79 -0.31 -10.64 20.31
CA SER A 79 -1.52 -11.46 20.49
C SER A 79 -2.40 -11.41 19.24
N ALA A 80 -3.21 -12.45 19.03
CA ALA A 80 -4.12 -12.49 17.89
C ALA A 80 -5.10 -11.31 17.91
N GLY A 81 -5.17 -10.56 16.80
CA GLY A 81 -6.03 -9.41 16.65
C GLY A 81 -5.43 -8.07 17.11
N ASP A 82 -4.24 -8.07 17.69
CA ASP A 82 -3.54 -6.82 18.06
C ASP A 82 -3.30 -5.95 16.82
N ALA A 83 -3.45 -4.64 16.99
CA ALA A 83 -3.19 -3.68 15.93
C ALA A 83 -1.67 -3.56 15.70
N ILE A 84 -1.27 -3.63 14.42
CA ILE A 84 0.12 -3.43 14.02
C ILE A 84 0.35 -1.93 13.77
N LYS A 85 1.45 -1.43 14.33
CA LYS A 85 1.88 -0.03 14.21
C LYS A 85 3.12 0.13 13.32
N GLY A 86 3.29 1.34 12.80
CA GLY A 86 4.38 1.70 11.90
C GLY A 86 3.89 2.45 10.67
N ASP A 87 4.76 2.58 9.67
CA ASP A 87 4.46 3.28 8.42
C ASP A 87 4.14 2.33 7.27
N LEU A 88 3.14 2.69 6.46
CA LEU A 88 2.85 2.02 5.21
C LEU A 88 3.48 2.76 4.03
N VAL A 89 4.29 2.07 3.25
CA VAL A 89 5.00 2.64 2.11
C VAL A 89 4.64 1.89 0.83
N ALA A 90 4.27 2.64 -0.20
CA ALA A 90 4.08 2.12 -1.54
C ALA A 90 5.35 2.32 -2.36
N VAL A 91 5.85 1.24 -2.98
CA VAL A 91 7.11 1.27 -3.74
C VAL A 91 6.97 0.63 -5.12
N ILE A 92 7.85 1.02 -6.03
CA ILE A 92 8.09 0.35 -7.29
C ILE A 92 9.52 -0.19 -7.27
N THR A 93 9.66 -1.48 -7.53
CA THR A 93 10.94 -2.19 -7.49
C THR A 93 11.29 -2.81 -8.83
N ASP A 94 12.52 -3.29 -8.93
CA ASP A 94 12.97 -4.19 -9.99
C ASP A 94 12.21 -5.53 -10.02
N SER A 95 12.61 -6.40 -10.95
CA SER A 95 12.02 -7.72 -11.19
C SER A 95 12.20 -8.69 -10.04
N GLU A 96 13.16 -8.45 -9.15
CA GLU A 96 13.52 -9.30 -8.02
C GLU A 96 13.00 -8.75 -6.69
N GLY A 97 12.40 -7.55 -6.69
CA GLY A 97 11.92 -6.89 -5.47
C GLY A 97 13.03 -6.31 -4.60
N ARG A 98 14.27 -6.21 -5.10
CA ARG A 98 15.45 -5.84 -4.31
C ARG A 98 15.66 -4.33 -4.32
N ASP A 99 15.80 -3.76 -5.50
CA ASP A 99 16.08 -2.33 -5.64
C ASP A 99 14.79 -1.51 -5.70
N VAL A 100 14.69 -0.53 -4.79
CA VAL A 100 13.58 0.44 -4.77
C VAL A 100 13.90 1.58 -5.72
N HIS A 101 13.19 1.63 -6.84
CA HIS A 101 13.29 2.73 -7.80
C HIS A 101 12.47 3.94 -7.35
N HIS A 102 11.23 3.68 -6.90
CA HIS A 102 10.28 4.72 -6.53
C HIS A 102 9.58 4.43 -5.22
N ARG A 103 9.26 5.50 -4.47
CA ARG A 103 8.58 5.37 -3.18
C ARG A 103 7.58 6.48 -2.88
N TYR A 104 6.56 6.14 -2.10
CA TYR A 104 5.56 7.05 -1.53
C TYR A 104 5.23 6.60 -0.12
N ASN A 105 5.30 7.52 0.85
CA ASN A 105 4.75 7.25 2.17
C ASN A 105 3.23 7.40 2.09
N VAL A 106 2.50 6.31 2.31
CA VAL A 106 1.04 6.28 2.30
C VAL A 106 0.49 6.93 3.57
N GLY A 107 1.20 6.78 4.69
CA GLY A 107 0.83 7.26 6.01
C GLY A 107 1.16 6.24 7.09
N ASP A 108 0.98 6.64 8.33
CA ASP A 108 1.09 5.77 9.50
C ASP A 108 -0.12 4.84 9.60
N LEU A 109 0.12 3.61 10.07
CA LEU A 109 -0.90 2.57 10.19
C LEU A 109 -1.96 2.89 11.24
N GLU A 110 -1.66 3.72 12.24
CA GLU A 110 -2.63 4.14 13.26
C GLU A 110 -3.72 5.03 12.64
N THR A 111 -3.32 6.11 11.96
CA THR A 111 -4.24 7.01 11.24
C THR A 111 -4.98 6.27 10.13
N LEU A 112 -4.31 5.36 9.41
CA LEU A 112 -4.94 4.56 8.37
C LEU A 112 -5.95 3.54 8.93
N ALA A 113 -5.75 3.05 10.15
CA ALA A 113 -6.68 2.17 10.84
C ALA A 113 -7.92 2.93 11.32
N ASP A 114 -7.75 4.14 11.87
CA ASP A 114 -8.86 5.02 12.27
C ASP A 114 -9.74 5.39 11.06
N ALA A 115 -9.10 5.68 9.92
CA ALA A 115 -9.78 5.95 8.66
C ALA A 115 -10.68 4.80 8.17
N ALA A 116 -10.51 3.56 8.66
CA ALA A 116 -11.40 2.46 8.34
C ALA A 116 -12.82 2.70 8.90
N SER A 117 -12.92 3.37 10.05
CA SER A 117 -14.15 3.70 10.77
C SER A 117 -14.78 5.01 10.29
N ASP A 118 -13.98 5.90 9.68
CA ASP A 118 -14.44 7.21 9.22
C ASP A 118 -15.39 7.16 8.02
N PRO A 119 -16.26 8.18 7.86
CA PRO A 119 -17.02 8.39 6.62
C PRO A 119 -16.08 8.43 5.42
N ARG A 120 -16.50 7.82 4.30
CA ARG A 120 -15.68 7.69 3.08
C ARG A 120 -15.00 8.99 2.67
N THR A 121 -15.69 10.12 2.75
CA THR A 121 -15.22 11.44 2.31
C THR A 121 -14.15 12.05 3.20
N GLU A 122 -14.03 11.62 4.45
CA GLU A 122 -13.06 12.15 5.42
C GLU A 122 -11.72 11.42 5.36
N ARG A 123 -11.75 10.17 4.90
CA ARG A 123 -10.57 9.31 4.75
C ARG A 123 -9.44 9.96 3.93
N PRO A 124 -8.19 9.61 4.19
CA PRO A 124 -7.07 9.95 3.34
C PRO A 124 -7.32 9.50 1.90
N ILE A 125 -6.72 10.20 0.94
CA ILE A 125 -6.80 9.86 -0.48
C ILE A 125 -5.42 9.51 -1.01
N MET A 126 -5.37 8.54 -1.92
CA MET A 126 -4.18 8.19 -2.66
C MET A 126 -4.42 8.46 -4.16
N PRO A 127 -4.06 9.65 -4.66
CA PRO A 127 -4.33 10.00 -6.04
C PRO A 127 -3.42 9.21 -6.99
N ALA A 128 -3.67 9.26 -8.29
CA ALA A 128 -2.82 8.57 -9.26
C ALA A 128 -1.38 9.10 -9.22
N LEU A 129 -0.43 8.22 -8.91
CA LEU A 129 0.98 8.55 -8.76
C LEU A 129 1.81 8.02 -9.93
N ALA A 130 2.80 8.81 -10.34
CA ALA A 130 3.86 8.44 -11.27
C ALA A 130 5.22 8.48 -10.53
N PRO A 131 6.28 7.77 -10.97
CA PRO A 131 6.35 6.94 -12.18
C PRO A 131 5.50 5.66 -12.15
N ILE A 132 5.33 5.03 -13.32
CA ILE A 132 4.60 3.77 -13.51
C ILE A 132 5.59 2.61 -13.51
N ALA A 133 5.16 1.45 -13.01
CA ALA A 133 5.87 0.19 -13.16
C ALA A 133 5.66 -0.35 -14.59
N ARG A 134 6.75 -0.83 -15.20
CA ARG A 134 6.81 -1.43 -16.55
C ARG A 134 7.05 -2.93 -16.46
N GLU A 135 7.15 -3.57 -17.63
CA GLU A 135 7.67 -4.94 -17.73
C GLU A 135 8.95 -5.10 -16.89
N ASP A 136 9.06 -6.24 -16.21
CA ASP A 136 10.13 -6.55 -15.27
C ASP A 136 10.22 -5.64 -14.03
N GLN A 137 9.15 -4.93 -13.69
CA GLN A 137 9.03 -4.21 -12.42
C GLN A 137 7.86 -4.73 -11.59
N ARG A 138 7.90 -4.43 -10.29
CA ARG A 138 6.84 -4.80 -9.35
C ARG A 138 6.34 -3.58 -8.61
N ILE A 139 5.07 -3.61 -8.24
CA ILE A 139 4.52 -2.72 -7.22
C ILE A 139 4.48 -3.48 -5.91
N GLN A 140 4.95 -2.88 -4.82
CA GLN A 140 4.89 -3.49 -3.48
C GLN A 140 4.34 -2.51 -2.42
N LEU A 141 3.59 -3.05 -1.46
CA LEU A 141 3.35 -2.37 -0.20
C LEU A 141 4.32 -2.94 0.82
N ARG A 142 4.99 -2.05 1.53
CA ARG A 142 5.92 -2.39 2.59
C ARG A 142 5.49 -1.74 3.89
N VAL A 143 5.68 -2.44 4.99
CA VAL A 143 5.48 -1.93 6.34
C VAL A 143 6.84 -1.69 6.96
N ILE A 144 7.02 -0.50 7.51
CA ILE A 144 8.14 -0.17 8.40
C ILE A 144 7.58 -0.25 9.80
N ALA A 145 7.78 -1.38 10.46
CA ALA A 145 7.18 -1.63 11.77
C ALA A 145 7.86 -0.78 12.86
N ASP A 146 7.04 -0.27 13.77
CA ASP A 146 7.53 0.36 14.99
C ASP A 146 8.17 -0.68 15.92
N PRO A 147 9.04 -0.27 16.86
CA PRO A 147 9.61 -1.17 17.86
C PRO A 147 8.57 -1.97 18.65
N GLU A 148 7.37 -1.42 18.85
CA GLU A 148 6.26 -2.09 19.53
C GLU A 148 5.66 -3.24 18.71
N SER A 149 5.85 -3.24 17.39
CA SER A 149 5.38 -4.28 16.46
C SER A 149 6.50 -5.20 15.97
N ASP A 150 7.66 -5.18 16.64
CA ASP A 150 8.77 -6.09 16.30
C ASP A 150 8.39 -7.55 16.56
N GLY A 151 8.63 -8.42 15.57
CA GLY A 151 8.31 -9.84 15.65
C GLY A 151 6.81 -10.15 15.54
N VAL A 152 5.95 -9.17 15.26
CA VAL A 152 4.52 -9.39 15.03
C VAL A 152 4.28 -9.91 13.62
N GLU A 153 3.48 -10.96 13.48
CA GLU A 153 3.10 -11.53 12.18
C GLU A 153 1.76 -10.98 11.70
N VAL A 154 1.72 -10.49 10.46
CA VAL A 154 0.50 -9.95 9.82
C VAL A 154 -0.50 -11.08 9.56
N ASP A 155 -1.77 -10.86 9.91
CA ASP A 155 -2.90 -11.75 9.61
C ASP A 155 -3.72 -11.21 8.43
N PRO A 156 -3.59 -11.75 7.20
CA PRO A 156 -4.37 -11.29 6.06
C PRO A 156 -5.89 -11.53 6.22
N SER A 157 -6.30 -12.50 7.05
CA SER A 157 -7.69 -12.87 7.25
C SER A 157 -8.41 -11.95 8.25
N ALA A 158 -7.68 -11.44 9.25
CA ALA A 158 -8.18 -10.48 10.22
C ALA A 158 -7.92 -9.01 9.81
N SER A 159 -6.99 -8.77 8.89
CA SER A 159 -6.66 -7.44 8.37
C SER A 159 -7.67 -6.94 7.34
N SER A 160 -7.81 -5.62 7.26
CA SER A 160 -8.70 -4.94 6.32
C SER A 160 -7.98 -3.76 5.69
N ALA A 161 -7.82 -3.76 4.39
CA ALA A 161 -7.17 -2.68 3.65
C ALA A 161 -7.97 -2.33 2.40
N ARG A 162 -7.85 -1.08 1.97
CA ARG A 162 -8.33 -0.62 0.67
C ARG A 162 -7.38 0.42 0.12
N ILE A 163 -6.24 -0.05 -0.35
CA ILE A 163 -5.27 0.76 -1.09
C ILE A 163 -5.51 0.53 -2.59
N PHE A 164 -5.29 1.53 -3.43
CA PHE A 164 -5.55 1.39 -4.86
C PHE A 164 -4.27 1.41 -5.68
N TYR A 165 -4.26 0.66 -6.77
CA TYR A 165 -3.35 0.84 -7.88
C TYR A 165 -4.15 0.92 -9.17
N GLY A 166 -3.62 1.63 -10.16
CA GLY A 166 -4.15 1.68 -11.51
C GLY A 166 -3.44 0.70 -12.44
N LYS A 167 -4.17 0.21 -13.43
CA LYS A 167 -3.66 -0.64 -14.51
C LYS A 167 -3.97 -0.02 -15.87
N LEU A 168 -2.93 0.15 -16.69
CA LEU A 168 -3.01 0.58 -18.09
C LEU A 168 -2.70 -0.56 -19.04
N ASN A 169 -3.29 -0.47 -20.23
CA ASN A 169 -2.97 -1.30 -21.38
C ASN A 169 -1.94 -0.65 -22.27
#